data_AF-A0A2N7KG30-F1
#
_entry.id   AF-A0A2N7KG30-F1
#
_cell.length_a   1.000
_cell.length_b   1.000
_cell.length_c   1.000
_cell.angle_alpha   90.00
_cell.angle_beta   90.00
_cell.angle_gamma   90.00
#
_symmetry.space_group_name_H-M   'P 1'
#
loop_
_entity.id
_entity.type
_entity.pdbx_description
1 polymer ?
#
loop_
_entity_poly.entity_id
_entity_poly.type
_entity_poly.pdbx_seq_one_letter_code
_entity_poly.pdbx_strand_id
1 'polypeptide(L)'
;MSAKYSYLAWQVNTSSPAEKLVLLMLADGADEFGYTNVCLQSAGQLCALSTFGLADCLKCLVDQGFLDKVKVDYRDQKEIHVFKMLIEQEQAAVHAETQPTNSIPVYSTAPAPAPAPKFQPAPAPMQNMQHAPRPQSRGSMTSNTVSTHDLDEENIPTWAERAFKFSGLAGDHSLIWKKFVLWYKAKANELMPISRIESKLQYWLVNEKQNERQQQQKTSQYSGNAGQAQGNGYRQKLSPSERFRQQLIQKGKKPTF
;
A
#
# COMPACT_ATOMS: atom_id res chain seq x y z
N MET A 1 25.04 10.17 6.44
CA MET A 1 23.96 10.05 7.44
C MET A 1 23.77 11.41 8.08
N SER A 2 22.65 12.05 7.80
CA SER A 2 22.32 13.36 8.35
C SER A 2 21.21 13.20 9.40
N ALA A 3 21.58 13.32 10.68
CA ALA A 3 20.63 13.21 11.80
C ALA A 3 19.48 14.24 11.70
N LYS A 4 19.73 15.37 11.02
CA LYS A 4 18.74 16.42 10.75
C LYS A 4 17.56 15.89 9.94
N TYR A 5 17.82 15.27 8.79
CA TYR A 5 16.75 14.81 7.91
C TYR A 5 16.00 13.62 8.50
N SER A 6 16.68 12.72 9.22
CA SER A 6 16.02 11.62 9.93
C SER A 6 15.04 12.16 10.98
N TYR A 7 15.45 13.16 11.76
CA TYR A 7 14.58 13.82 12.73
C TYR A 7 13.38 14.50 12.07
N LEU A 8 13.60 15.27 11.00
CA LEU A 8 12.52 15.94 10.27
C LEU A 8 11.56 14.94 9.63
N ALA A 9 12.08 13.87 9.05
CA ALA A 9 11.28 12.79 8.49
C ALA A 9 10.40 12.11 9.54
N TRP A 10 10.84 12.01 10.81
CA TRP A 10 10.01 11.51 11.91
C TRP A 10 8.83 12.42 12.25
N GLN A 11 8.98 13.73 12.10
CA GLN A 11 7.92 14.70 12.41
C GLN A 11 6.88 14.86 11.29
N VAL A 12 7.23 14.50 10.06
CA VAL A 12 6.33 14.62 8.91
C VAL A 12 5.19 13.59 8.97
N ASN A 13 3.96 14.05 8.80
CA ASN A 13 2.79 13.18 8.63
C ASN A 13 2.67 12.76 7.16
N THR A 14 2.88 11.48 6.87
CA THR A 14 2.69 10.91 5.53
C THR A 14 1.32 10.23 5.42
N SER A 15 0.83 10.07 4.19
CA SER A 15 -0.51 9.50 3.95
C SER A 15 -0.56 7.99 4.21
N SER A 16 0.58 7.31 4.17
CA SER A 16 0.68 5.88 4.44
C SER A 16 1.92 5.50 5.26
N PRO A 17 1.89 4.37 6.00
CA PRO A 17 3.07 3.83 6.65
C PRO A 17 4.19 3.45 5.66
N ALA A 18 3.81 3.04 4.45
CA ALA A 18 4.77 2.72 3.39
C ALA A 18 5.53 3.98 2.95
N GLU A 19 4.83 5.10 2.71
CA GLU A 19 5.46 6.39 2.45
C GLU A 19 6.37 6.83 3.59
N LYS A 20 5.94 6.63 4.85
CA LYS A 20 6.76 6.96 6.03
C LYS A 20 8.07 6.20 6.04
N LEU A 21 8.01 4.89 5.81
CA LEU A 21 9.18 4.02 5.77
C LEU A 21 10.12 4.42 4.63
N VAL A 22 9.59 4.70 3.44
CA VAL A 22 10.39 5.18 2.32
C VAL A 22 11.05 6.52 2.68
N LEU A 23 10.31 7.47 3.25
CA LEU A 23 10.85 8.78 3.64
C LEU A 23 11.97 8.65 4.68
N LEU A 24 11.80 7.80 5.68
CA LEU A 24 12.82 7.53 6.70
C LEU A 24 14.07 6.85 6.11
N MET A 25 13.89 5.89 5.18
CA MET A 25 15.00 5.26 4.47
C MET A 25 15.80 6.28 3.65
N LEU A 26 15.10 7.20 2.96
CA LEU A 26 15.73 8.27 2.20
C LEU A 26 16.48 9.24 3.10
N ALA A 27 15.91 9.57 4.25
CA ALA A 27 16.50 10.46 5.24
C ALA A 27 17.78 9.90 5.86
N ASP A 28 17.80 8.59 6.12
CA ASP A 28 18.98 7.89 6.62
C ASP A 28 20.14 7.93 5.60
N GLY A 29 19.81 7.75 4.32
CA GLY A 29 20.73 7.83 3.18
C GLY A 29 21.08 9.26 2.73
N ALA A 30 20.46 10.30 3.30
CA ALA A 30 20.66 11.66 2.86
C ALA A 30 22.01 12.24 3.32
N ASP A 31 22.59 13.07 2.46
CA ASP A 31 23.77 13.88 2.77
C ASP A 31 23.41 15.16 3.57
N GLU A 32 24.40 15.98 3.89
CA GLU A 32 24.21 17.23 4.64
C GLU A 32 23.31 18.24 3.92
N PHE A 33 23.26 18.16 2.58
CA PHE A 33 22.47 19.03 1.71
C PHE A 33 21.10 18.44 1.36
N GLY A 34 20.79 17.23 1.86
CA GLY A 34 19.52 16.54 1.68
C GLY A 34 19.43 15.73 0.38
N TYR A 35 20.52 15.51 -0.35
CA TYR A 35 20.52 14.65 -1.51
C TYR A 35 20.62 13.18 -1.11
N THR A 36 19.86 12.34 -1.80
CA THR A 36 19.82 10.90 -1.60
C THR A 36 19.77 10.18 -2.95
N ASN A 37 20.44 9.04 -3.02
CA ASN A 37 20.56 8.23 -4.23
C ASN A 37 19.84 6.90 -4.03
N VAL A 38 18.92 6.58 -4.93
CA VAL A 38 18.01 5.45 -4.78
C VAL A 38 18.07 4.59 -6.01
N CYS A 39 18.45 3.32 -5.84
CA CYS A 39 18.19 2.29 -6.82
C CYS A 39 16.88 1.59 -6.46
N LEU A 40 15.86 1.67 -7.33
CA LEU A 40 14.52 1.16 -7.03
C LEU A 40 14.53 -0.33 -6.66
N GLN A 41 15.40 -1.12 -7.29
CA GLN A 41 15.49 -2.56 -7.04
C GLN A 41 15.98 -2.87 -5.62
N SER A 42 17.02 -2.18 -5.15
CA SER A 42 17.57 -2.37 -3.81
C SER A 42 16.68 -1.74 -2.74
N ALA A 43 16.21 -0.52 -2.98
CA ALA A 43 15.36 0.20 -2.03
C ALA A 43 13.99 -0.47 -1.84
N GLY A 44 13.47 -1.13 -2.89
CA GLY A 44 12.23 -1.91 -2.80
C GLY A 44 12.36 -3.05 -1.78
N GLN A 45 13.48 -3.77 -1.79
CA GLN A 45 13.75 -4.84 -0.83
C GLN A 45 13.84 -4.31 0.61
N LEU A 46 14.49 -3.16 0.83
CA LEU A 46 14.61 -2.55 2.15
C LEU A 46 13.25 -2.11 2.73
N CYS A 47 12.35 -1.64 1.88
CA CYS A 47 11.01 -1.20 2.29
C CYS A 47 9.95 -2.31 2.23
N ALA A 48 10.33 -3.54 1.86
CA ALA A 48 9.41 -4.65 1.54
C ALA A 48 8.34 -4.26 0.49
N LEU A 49 8.70 -3.41 -0.47
CA LEU A 49 7.84 -2.94 -1.56
C LEU A 49 8.31 -3.50 -2.90
N SER A 50 7.36 -3.71 -3.81
CA SER A 50 7.69 -3.94 -5.22
C SER A 50 8.31 -2.67 -5.82
N THR A 51 9.08 -2.82 -6.90
CA THR A 51 9.66 -1.68 -7.64
C THR A 51 8.59 -0.65 -8.02
N PHE A 52 7.40 -1.10 -8.41
CA PHE A 52 6.27 -0.25 -8.75
C PHE A 52 5.68 0.43 -7.51
N GLY A 53 5.48 -0.31 -6.41
CA GLY A 53 4.96 0.27 -5.17
C GLY A 53 5.90 1.31 -4.57
N LEU A 54 7.22 1.10 -4.66
CA LEU A 54 8.21 2.09 -4.27
C LEU A 54 8.16 3.33 -5.17
N ALA A 55 8.06 3.15 -6.49
CA ALA A 55 7.95 4.26 -7.42
C ALA A 55 6.69 5.11 -7.17
N ASP A 56 5.56 4.48 -6.83
CA ASP A 56 4.33 5.15 -6.46
C ASP A 56 4.49 5.95 -5.16
N CYS A 57 5.09 5.35 -4.12
CA CYS A 57 5.39 6.07 -2.87
C CYS A 57 6.32 7.27 -3.09
N LEU A 58 7.38 7.11 -3.90
CA LEU A 58 8.29 8.20 -4.25
C LEU A 58 7.56 9.31 -5.00
N LYS A 59 6.68 8.95 -5.94
CA LYS A 59 5.85 9.90 -6.65
C LYS A 59 4.92 10.65 -5.69
N CYS A 60 4.24 9.96 -4.78
CA CYS A 60 3.39 10.59 -3.77
C CYS A 60 4.18 11.56 -2.87
N LEU A 61 5.39 11.19 -2.44
CA LEU A 61 6.24 12.05 -1.61
C LEU A 61 6.73 13.31 -2.38
N VAL A 62 6.95 13.19 -3.69
CA VAL A 62 7.25 14.34 -4.56
C VAL A 62 6.02 15.23 -4.74
N ASP A 63 4.85 14.62 -5.02
CA ASP A 63 3.59 15.34 -5.20
C ASP A 63 3.14 16.05 -3.89
N GLN A 64 3.50 15.50 -2.73
CA GLN A 64 3.31 16.11 -1.40
C GLN A 64 4.34 17.22 -1.09
N GLY A 65 5.38 17.38 -1.91
CA GLY A 65 6.41 18.40 -1.74
C GLY A 65 7.52 18.05 -0.74
N PHE A 66 7.58 16.82 -0.23
CA PHE A 66 8.64 16.39 0.69
C PHE A 66 9.94 16.04 -0.02
N LEU A 67 9.86 15.69 -1.29
CA LEU A 67 10.99 15.33 -2.14
C LEU A 67 10.94 16.09 -3.46
N ASP A 68 12.12 16.34 -4.03
CA ASP A 68 12.28 16.79 -5.39
C ASP A 68 13.11 15.80 -6.19
N LYS A 69 12.67 15.48 -7.41
CA LYS A 69 13.38 14.55 -8.29
C LYS A 69 14.37 15.34 -9.14
N VAL A 70 15.64 15.27 -8.77
CA VAL A 70 16.70 16.05 -9.40
C VAL A 70 17.08 15.48 -10.76
N LYS A 71 17.45 14.20 -10.78
CA LYS A 71 17.92 13.53 -12.01
C LYS A 71 17.92 12.01 -11.87
N VAL A 72 18.21 11.35 -12.99
CA VAL A 72 18.46 9.92 -13.05
C VAL A 72 19.84 9.70 -13.64
N ASP A 73 20.71 9.04 -12.89
CA ASP A 73 22.04 8.63 -13.32
C ASP A 73 22.02 7.14 -13.70
N TYR A 74 22.76 6.76 -14.74
CA TYR A 74 23.02 5.37 -15.07
C TYR A 74 24.44 5.01 -14.65
N ARG A 75 24.59 4.11 -13.67
CA ARG A 75 25.90 3.59 -13.23
C ARG A 75 25.86 2.07 -13.20
N ASP A 76 26.88 1.42 -13.75
CA ASP A 76 27.02 -0.04 -13.75
C ASP A 76 25.77 -0.79 -14.26
N GLN A 77 25.16 -0.29 -15.35
CA GLN A 77 23.89 -0.79 -15.91
C GLN A 77 22.67 -0.72 -14.97
N LYS A 78 22.77 0.02 -13.87
CA LYS A 78 21.67 0.28 -12.93
C LYS A 78 21.20 1.71 -13.03
N GLU A 79 19.89 1.88 -12.98
CA GLU A 79 19.23 3.18 -12.88
C GLU A 79 19.27 3.66 -11.42
N ILE A 80 19.86 4.83 -11.20
CA ILE A 80 19.97 5.47 -9.89
C ILE A 80 19.21 6.79 -9.95
N HIS A 81 18.16 6.91 -9.15
CA HIS A 81 17.38 8.12 -9.03
C HIS A 81 17.97 8.99 -7.93
N VAL A 82 18.21 10.26 -8.26
CA VAL A 82 18.71 11.25 -7.31
C VAL A 82 17.55 12.13 -6.88
N PHE A 83 17.29 12.13 -5.58
CA PHE A 83 16.27 12.97 -4.96
C PHE A 83 16.90 13.98 -4.01
N LYS A 84 16.24 15.11 -3.83
CA LYS A 84 16.56 16.11 -2.82
C LYS A 84 15.41 16.17 -1.81
N MET A 85 15.73 16.09 -0.53
CA MET A 85 14.76 16.27 0.54
C MET A 85 14.47 17.76 0.71
N LEU A 86 13.19 18.10 0.66
CA LEU A 86 12.69 19.48 0.84
C LEU A 86 12.03 19.71 2.20
N ILE A 87 12.18 18.76 3.13
CA ILE A 87 11.56 18.87 4.44
C ILE A 87 12.23 20.01 5.22
N GLU A 88 11.49 21.09 5.44
CA GLU A 88 11.86 22.19 6.32
C GLU A 88 11.10 22.10 7.65
N GLN A 89 11.72 22.61 8.71
CA GLN A 89 11.21 22.52 10.09
C GLN A 89 9.81 23.16 10.25
N GLU A 90 9.45 24.11 9.38
CA GLU A 90 8.16 24.80 9.39
C GLU A 90 7.02 23.94 8.81
N GLN A 91 7.29 23.14 7.76
CA GLN A 91 6.28 22.24 7.16
C GLN A 91 5.92 21.05 8.07
N ALA A 92 6.84 20.65 8.96
CA ALA A 92 6.58 19.64 9.98
C ALA A 92 5.57 20.12 11.05
N ALA A 93 5.46 21.44 11.28
CA ALA A 93 4.55 22.02 12.25
C ALA A 93 3.14 22.25 11.67
N VAL A 94 3.03 22.70 10.41
CA VAL A 94 1.74 23.03 9.78
C VAL A 94 0.83 21.80 9.60
N HIS A 95 1.40 20.61 9.43
CA HIS A 95 0.64 19.35 9.37
C HIS A 95 0.49 18.63 10.71
N ALA A 96 1.10 19.14 11.79
CA ALA A 96 0.91 18.62 13.15
C ALA A 96 -0.36 19.21 13.82
N GLU A 97 -0.85 20.37 13.38
CA GLU A 97 -2.01 21.02 14.00
C GLU A 97 -3.39 20.49 13.54
N THR A 98 -3.46 19.61 12.54
CA THR A 98 -4.75 19.12 12.00
C THR A 98 -5.27 17.83 12.62
N GLN A 99 -4.78 17.41 13.80
CA GLN A 99 -5.38 16.31 14.55
C GLN A 99 -5.47 16.64 16.05
N PRO A 100 -6.61 16.34 16.71
CA PRO A 100 -6.72 16.48 18.16
C PRO A 100 -5.62 15.64 18.82
N THR A 101 -4.86 16.31 19.68
CA THR A 101 -3.87 15.72 20.55
C THR A 101 -4.51 14.54 21.32
N ASN A 102 -4.17 13.31 20.93
CA ASN A 102 -4.29 12.16 21.83
C ASN A 102 -3.25 12.38 22.93
N SER A 103 -3.64 13.14 23.95
CA SER A 103 -2.88 13.32 25.16
C SER A 103 -2.73 11.96 25.84
N ILE A 104 -1.53 11.39 25.76
CA ILE A 104 -1.05 10.42 26.73
C ILE A 104 -1.19 11.10 28.10
N PRO A 105 -1.93 10.58 29.07
CA PRO A 105 -1.97 11.19 30.39
C PRO A 105 -0.60 11.00 31.03
N VAL A 106 0.20 12.06 30.95
CA VAL A 106 1.37 12.26 31.81
C VAL A 106 0.87 12.18 33.25
N TYR A 107 1.47 11.27 34.01
CA TYR A 107 1.25 11.12 35.45
C TYR A 107 1.32 12.49 36.13
N SER A 108 0.16 13.06 36.45
CA SER A 108 0.07 14.21 37.36
C SER A 108 0.26 13.69 38.78
N THR A 109 1.23 14.26 39.47
CA THR A 109 1.49 14.02 40.88
C THR A 109 0.26 14.41 41.71
N ALA A 110 -0.27 13.43 42.44
CA ALA A 110 -1.45 13.57 43.29
C ALA A 110 -1.19 14.55 44.47
N PRO A 111 -2.07 15.52 44.74
CA PRO A 111 -2.06 16.29 45.98
C PRO A 111 -2.55 15.45 47.17
N ALA A 112 -1.99 15.73 48.36
CA ALA A 112 -2.19 15.02 49.62
C ALA A 112 -3.65 14.98 50.16
N PRO A 113 -4.01 14.01 51.03
CA PRO A 113 -5.40 13.73 51.44
C PRO A 113 -5.88 14.36 52.77
N ALA A 114 -7.22 14.47 52.88
CA ALA A 114 -8.13 14.53 54.05
C ALA A 114 -8.68 15.92 54.49
N PRO A 115 -9.88 16.02 55.14
CA PRO A 115 -10.89 15.00 55.49
C PRO A 115 -12.37 15.32 55.08
N ALA A 116 -13.25 14.31 55.08
CA ALA A 116 -14.73 14.42 55.05
C ALA A 116 -15.32 14.38 56.49
N PRO A 117 -16.66 14.38 56.78
CA PRO A 117 -17.88 14.74 56.04
C PRO A 117 -18.87 15.65 56.86
N LYS A 118 -19.96 16.16 56.26
CA LYS A 118 -21.21 16.47 56.99
C LYS A 118 -22.45 16.06 56.17
N PHE A 119 -23.21 15.13 56.73
CA PHE A 119 -24.53 14.67 56.28
C PHE A 119 -25.60 15.73 56.54
N GLN A 120 -26.50 15.96 55.57
CA GLN A 120 -27.86 16.45 55.84
C GLN A 120 -28.86 15.72 54.91
N PRO A 121 -30.02 15.23 55.41
CA PRO A 121 -31.00 14.49 54.62
C PRO A 121 -31.99 15.41 53.88
N ALA A 122 -32.47 14.95 52.72
CA ALA A 122 -33.45 15.62 51.87
C ALA A 122 -34.86 15.69 52.49
N PRO A 123 -35.71 16.57 51.95
CA PRO A 123 -37.01 16.08 51.47
C PRO A 123 -37.34 16.57 50.06
N ALA A 124 -37.86 15.65 49.23
CA ALA A 124 -38.53 15.94 47.97
C ALA A 124 -39.90 16.61 48.20
N PRO A 125 -40.47 17.25 47.16
CA PRO A 125 -41.63 16.59 46.59
C PRO A 125 -41.64 16.51 45.06
N MET A 126 -42.26 15.44 44.61
CA MET A 126 -42.53 15.05 43.24
C MET A 126 -43.21 16.15 42.42
N GLN A 127 -42.71 16.39 41.21
CA GLN A 127 -43.58 16.61 40.07
C GLN A 127 -43.15 15.75 38.88
N ASN A 128 -44.16 15.09 38.36
CA ASN A 128 -44.17 14.00 37.42
C ASN A 128 -44.32 14.57 36.01
N MET A 129 -43.38 14.35 35.09
CA MET A 129 -43.69 14.38 33.65
C MET A 129 -42.58 13.74 32.81
N GLN A 130 -42.92 12.56 32.29
CA GLN A 130 -42.62 12.05 30.95
C GLN A 130 -41.15 11.91 30.53
N HIS A 131 -40.75 10.64 30.41
CA HIS A 131 -39.54 10.19 29.72
C HIS A 131 -39.53 10.70 28.27
N ALA A 132 -38.69 11.68 27.98
CA ALA A 132 -38.20 11.92 26.63
C ALA A 132 -36.91 11.08 26.44
N PRO A 133 -36.82 10.20 25.44
CA PRO A 133 -35.55 9.56 25.13
C PRO A 133 -34.58 10.65 24.68
N ARG A 134 -33.49 10.77 25.45
CA ARG A 134 -32.29 11.54 25.13
C ARG A 134 -31.98 11.37 23.64
N PRO A 135 -31.99 12.43 22.80
CA PRO A 135 -31.43 12.30 21.47
C PRO A 135 -29.94 12.05 21.68
N GLN A 136 -29.53 10.80 21.43
CA GLN A 136 -28.15 10.53 21.08
C GLN A 136 -27.88 11.36 19.83
N SER A 137 -27.33 12.56 20.03
CA SER A 137 -26.64 13.28 18.98
C SER A 137 -25.33 12.54 18.70
N ARG A 138 -25.46 11.31 18.16
CA ARG A 138 -24.50 10.76 17.24
C ARG A 138 -24.62 11.66 16.03
N GLY A 139 -23.63 12.54 15.87
CA GLY A 139 -23.48 13.32 14.66
C GLY A 139 -23.72 12.42 13.47
N SER A 140 -24.78 12.75 12.73
CA SER A 140 -25.14 12.17 11.46
C SER A 140 -23.99 12.43 10.48
N MET A 141 -22.96 11.59 10.51
CA MET A 141 -22.00 11.45 9.43
C MET A 141 -22.51 10.31 8.56
N THR A 142 -23.20 10.72 7.49
CA THR A 142 -23.53 9.97 6.27
C THR A 142 -23.37 8.45 6.34
N SER A 143 -24.51 7.75 6.19
CA SER A 143 -24.72 6.29 6.16
C SER A 143 -23.90 5.49 5.12
N ASN A 144 -22.83 6.04 4.57
CA ASN A 144 -22.08 5.49 3.44
C ASN A 144 -20.57 5.32 3.74
N THR A 145 -20.14 5.31 5.01
CA THR A 145 -18.74 5.01 5.36
C THR A 145 -18.63 3.61 5.97
N VAL A 146 -17.65 2.83 5.51
CA VAL A 146 -17.40 1.46 5.94
C VAL A 146 -15.92 1.35 6.33
N SER A 147 -15.66 0.69 7.46
CA SER A 147 -14.30 0.33 7.84
C SER A 147 -13.80 -0.80 6.94
N THR A 148 -12.56 -0.69 6.48
CA THR A 148 -11.92 -1.74 5.67
C THR A 148 -11.84 -3.10 6.37
N HIS A 149 -11.90 -3.13 7.71
CA HIS A 149 -11.92 -4.36 8.51
C HIS A 149 -13.31 -4.98 8.67
N ASP A 150 -14.37 -4.18 8.57
CA ASP A 150 -15.76 -4.64 8.66
C ASP A 150 -16.24 -5.32 7.35
N LEU A 151 -15.35 -5.40 6.34
CA LEU A 151 -15.63 -6.13 5.10
C LEU A 151 -15.63 -7.64 5.35
N ASP A 152 -16.75 -8.28 5.01
CA ASP A 152 -16.90 -9.73 5.04
C ASP A 152 -16.17 -10.36 3.84
N GLU A 153 -15.43 -11.44 4.09
CA GLU A 153 -14.69 -12.19 3.07
C GLU A 153 -15.60 -13.13 2.26
N GLU A 154 -16.67 -13.61 2.88
CA GLU A 154 -17.52 -14.66 2.32
C GLU A 154 -18.77 -14.09 1.65
N ASN A 155 -19.19 -12.88 2.05
CA ASN A 155 -20.35 -12.20 1.48
C ASN A 155 -19.96 -10.97 0.66
N ILE A 156 -20.30 -10.98 -0.63
CA ILE A 156 -20.13 -9.84 -1.52
C ILE A 156 -21.31 -8.88 -1.31
N PRO A 157 -21.08 -7.63 -0.86
CA PRO A 157 -22.17 -6.67 -0.68
C PRO A 157 -22.73 -6.20 -2.03
N THR A 158 -24.00 -5.80 -2.04
CA THR A 158 -24.75 -5.46 -3.27
C THR A 158 -24.15 -4.31 -4.09
N TRP A 159 -23.42 -3.38 -3.45
CA TRP A 159 -22.68 -2.34 -4.14
C TRP A 159 -21.46 -2.90 -4.90
N ALA A 160 -20.78 -3.91 -4.34
CA ALA A 160 -19.63 -4.57 -4.97
C ALA A 160 -20.08 -5.50 -6.10
N GLU A 161 -21.22 -6.18 -5.96
CA GLU A 161 -21.77 -7.04 -7.01
C GLU A 161 -21.95 -6.32 -8.35
N ARG A 162 -22.35 -5.03 -8.31
CA ARG A 162 -22.48 -4.22 -9.53
C ARG A 162 -21.13 -4.08 -10.23
N ALA A 163 -20.08 -3.75 -9.48
CA ALA A 163 -18.73 -3.64 -10.03
C ALA A 163 -18.23 -4.96 -10.64
N PHE A 164 -18.51 -6.10 -10.00
CA PHE A 164 -18.21 -7.42 -10.56
C PHE A 164 -18.96 -7.69 -11.86
N LYS A 165 -20.27 -7.40 -11.91
CA LYS A 165 -21.10 -7.56 -13.12
C LYS A 165 -20.56 -6.73 -14.30
N PHE A 166 -20.09 -5.51 -14.06
CA PHE A 166 -19.52 -4.65 -15.11
C PHE A 166 -18.06 -4.98 -15.49
N SER A 167 -17.33 -5.71 -14.64
CA SER A 167 -15.92 -6.06 -14.91
C SER A 167 -15.74 -7.01 -16.10
N GLY A 168 -16.74 -7.86 -16.37
CA GLY A 168 -16.68 -8.89 -17.42
C GLY A 168 -15.57 -9.92 -17.18
N LEU A 169 -15.18 -10.13 -15.92
CA LEU A 169 -14.28 -11.22 -15.51
C LEU A 169 -15.02 -12.55 -15.53
N ALA A 170 -14.44 -13.55 -16.20
CA ALA A 170 -15.02 -14.90 -16.28
C ALA A 170 -14.60 -15.81 -15.12
N GLY A 171 -13.62 -15.40 -14.31
CA GLY A 171 -13.14 -16.14 -13.14
C GLY A 171 -14.04 -16.00 -11.91
N ASP A 172 -13.71 -16.75 -10.86
CA ASP A 172 -14.47 -16.80 -9.60
C ASP A 172 -14.49 -15.44 -8.88
N HIS A 173 -15.61 -14.72 -8.98
CA HIS A 173 -15.80 -13.41 -8.35
C HIS A 173 -15.59 -13.47 -6.84
N SER A 174 -15.95 -14.58 -6.20
CA SER A 174 -15.74 -14.82 -4.76
C SER A 174 -14.27 -14.89 -4.38
N LEU A 175 -13.43 -15.52 -5.20
CA LEU A 175 -11.98 -15.61 -4.94
C LEU A 175 -11.32 -14.23 -5.06
N ILE A 176 -11.76 -13.45 -6.06
CA ILE A 176 -11.32 -12.08 -6.24
C ILE A 176 -11.78 -11.25 -5.04
N TRP A 177 -13.06 -11.29 -4.67
CA TRP A 177 -13.54 -10.57 -3.48
C TRP A 177 -12.73 -10.90 -2.21
N LYS A 178 -12.47 -12.18 -1.94
CA LYS A 178 -11.68 -12.60 -0.78
C LYS A 178 -10.27 -12.02 -0.77
N LYS A 179 -9.58 -12.04 -1.92
CA LYS A 179 -8.26 -11.42 -2.09
C LYS A 179 -8.30 -9.90 -1.86
N PHE A 180 -9.38 -9.21 -2.28
CA PHE A 180 -9.58 -7.78 -2.04
C PHE A 180 -9.64 -7.50 -0.54
N VAL A 181 -10.53 -8.21 0.14
CA VAL A 181 -10.83 -8.00 1.56
C VAL A 181 -9.60 -8.32 2.39
N LEU A 182 -8.90 -9.43 2.11
CA LEU A 182 -7.65 -9.77 2.78
C LEU A 182 -6.56 -8.72 2.58
N TRP A 183 -6.43 -8.16 1.37
CA TRP A 183 -5.47 -7.08 1.10
C TRP A 183 -5.75 -5.83 1.96
N TYR A 184 -7.03 -5.48 2.13
CA TYR A 184 -7.44 -4.36 2.98
C TYR A 184 -7.32 -4.66 4.48
N LYS A 185 -7.64 -5.87 4.92
CA LYS A 185 -7.46 -6.30 6.32
C LYS A 185 -5.98 -6.39 6.72
N ALA A 186 -5.09 -6.64 5.76
CA ALA A 186 -3.65 -6.61 5.99
C ALA A 186 -3.07 -5.20 6.03
N LYS A 187 -3.84 -4.18 5.61
CA LYS A 187 -3.46 -2.77 5.67
C LYS A 187 -4.01 -2.13 6.95
N ALA A 188 -3.54 -0.93 7.29
CA ALA A 188 -4.10 -0.15 8.39
C ALA A 188 -5.62 0.02 8.23
N ASN A 189 -6.35 -0.01 9.35
CA ASN A 189 -7.79 0.18 9.36
C ASN A 189 -8.14 1.59 8.86
N GLU A 190 -8.73 1.67 7.68
CA GLU A 190 -9.14 2.92 7.06
C GLU A 190 -10.67 2.97 7.05
N LEU A 191 -11.24 4.01 7.65
CA LEU A 191 -12.65 4.33 7.50
C LEU A 191 -12.84 5.09 6.20
N MET A 192 -13.50 4.50 5.21
CA MET A 192 -13.66 5.10 3.89
C MET A 192 -15.11 5.09 3.42
N PRO A 193 -15.51 6.07 2.59
CA PRO A 193 -16.82 6.02 1.94
C PRO A 193 -16.91 4.84 0.96
N ILE A 194 -18.09 4.21 0.89
CA ILE A 194 -18.39 3.07 0.03
C ILE A 194 -18.01 3.35 -1.42
N SER A 195 -18.28 4.57 -1.92
CA SER A 195 -17.91 4.98 -3.29
C SER A 195 -16.41 4.91 -3.56
N ARG A 196 -15.57 5.23 -2.56
CA ARG A 196 -14.11 5.16 -2.66
C ARG A 196 -13.63 3.72 -2.63
N ILE A 197 -14.25 2.87 -1.81
CA ILE A 197 -13.98 1.43 -1.79
C ILE A 197 -14.39 0.81 -3.13
N GLU A 198 -15.54 1.19 -3.67
CA GLU A 198 -16.02 0.74 -4.98
C GLU A 198 -15.08 1.15 -6.12
N SER A 199 -14.60 2.40 -6.14
CA SER A 199 -13.62 2.84 -7.15
C SER A 199 -12.31 2.06 -7.06
N LYS A 200 -11.85 1.76 -5.85
CA LYS A 200 -10.64 0.93 -5.66
C LYS A 200 -10.89 -0.52 -6.06
N LEU A 201 -12.08 -1.07 -5.80
CA LEU A 201 -12.49 -2.38 -6.28
C LEU A 201 -12.50 -2.43 -7.81
N GLN A 202 -13.09 -1.44 -8.48
CA GLN A 202 -13.11 -1.36 -9.94
C GLN A 202 -11.70 -1.32 -10.52
N TYR A 203 -10.81 -0.48 -9.98
CA TYR A 203 -9.41 -0.44 -10.39
C TYR A 203 -8.73 -1.80 -10.22
N TRP A 204 -8.99 -2.46 -9.10
CA TRP A 204 -8.44 -3.76 -8.81
C TRP A 204 -8.96 -4.86 -9.75
N LEU A 205 -10.24 -4.81 -10.13
CA LEU A 205 -10.83 -5.70 -11.14
C LEU A 205 -10.24 -5.47 -12.54
N VAL A 206 -9.96 -4.22 -12.91
CA VAL A 206 -9.26 -3.89 -14.17
C VAL A 206 -7.86 -4.48 -14.18
N ASN A 207 -7.13 -4.37 -13.07
CA ASN A 207 -5.80 -4.97 -12.91
C ASN A 207 -5.85 -6.50 -12.96
N GLU A 208 -6.79 -7.15 -12.27
CA GLU A 208 -6.97 -8.60 -12.34
C GLU A 208 -7.30 -9.04 -13.77
N LYS A 209 -8.16 -8.31 -14.50
CA LYS A 209 -8.47 -8.61 -15.91
C LYS A 209 -7.26 -8.48 -16.83
N GLN A 210 -6.40 -7.50 -16.57
CA GLN A 210 -5.16 -7.34 -17.32
C GLN A 210 -4.16 -8.45 -16.97
N ASN A 211 -4.11 -8.88 -15.71
CA ASN A 211 -3.29 -10.00 -15.26
C ASN A 211 -3.76 -11.33 -15.86
N GLU A 212 -5.06 -11.60 -15.90
CA GLU A 212 -5.65 -12.76 -16.59
C GLU A 212 -5.29 -12.76 -18.08
N ARG A 213 -5.40 -11.62 -18.78
CA ARG A 213 -4.99 -11.53 -20.19
C ARG A 213 -3.50 -11.78 -20.39
N GLN A 214 -2.65 -11.28 -19.50
CA GLN A 214 -1.21 -11.55 -19.57
C GLN A 214 -0.87 -13.02 -19.27
N GLN A 215 -1.56 -13.64 -18.30
CA GLN A 215 -1.41 -15.06 -18.00
C GLN A 215 -1.91 -15.92 -19.17
N GLN A 216 -3.05 -15.57 -19.77
CA GLN A 216 -3.52 -16.22 -20.98
C GLN A 216 -2.53 -16.04 -22.13
N GLN A 217 -1.96 -14.87 -22.36
CA GLN A 217 -0.93 -14.68 -23.39
C GLN A 217 0.34 -15.49 -23.10
N LYS A 218 0.79 -15.57 -21.84
CA LYS A 218 1.94 -16.41 -21.45
C LYS A 218 1.63 -17.90 -21.59
N THR A 219 0.44 -18.33 -21.19
CA THR A 219 -0.01 -19.72 -21.34
C THR A 219 -0.27 -20.07 -22.80
N SER A 220 -0.76 -19.13 -23.62
CA SER A 220 -0.98 -19.29 -25.06
C SER A 220 0.33 -19.22 -25.85
N GLN A 221 1.36 -18.52 -25.37
CA GLN A 221 2.72 -18.66 -25.92
C GLN A 221 3.34 -20.01 -25.57
N TYR A 222 2.96 -20.61 -24.43
CA TYR A 222 3.36 -21.98 -24.07
C TYR A 222 2.48 -23.07 -24.71
N SER A 223 1.21 -22.76 -25.01
CA SER A 223 0.18 -23.62 -25.61
C SER A 223 0.05 -23.42 -27.12
N GLY A 224 0.78 -22.47 -27.71
CA GLY A 224 0.83 -22.16 -29.14
C GLY A 224 1.56 -23.22 -29.97
N ASN A 225 1.59 -24.47 -29.51
CA ASN A 225 2.09 -25.60 -30.29
C ASN A 225 1.26 -26.88 -30.11
N ALA A 226 -0.01 -26.77 -29.68
CA ALA A 226 -0.93 -27.90 -29.57
C ALA A 226 -1.79 -28.12 -30.83
N GLY A 227 -1.48 -27.43 -31.94
CA GLY A 227 -2.23 -27.50 -33.20
C GLY A 227 -1.49 -28.14 -34.39
N GLN A 228 -0.28 -28.66 -34.21
CA GLN A 228 0.46 -29.37 -35.27
C GLN A 228 0.83 -30.79 -34.83
N ALA A 229 -0.20 -31.61 -34.60
CA ALA A 229 -0.08 -33.05 -34.46
C ALA A 229 -0.73 -33.75 -35.65
N GLN A 230 -0.39 -33.34 -36.88
CA GLN A 230 -0.52 -34.17 -38.07
C GLN A 230 0.66 -33.87 -39.00
N GLY A 231 1.58 -34.82 -39.11
CA GLY A 231 2.68 -34.76 -40.09
C GLY A 231 4.05 -35.09 -39.50
N ASN A 232 4.31 -36.39 -39.34
CA ASN A 232 5.60 -37.07 -39.55
C ASN A 232 6.91 -36.23 -39.43
N GLY A 233 7.73 -36.53 -38.41
CA GLY A 233 9.15 -36.14 -38.40
C GLY A 233 9.66 -35.64 -37.05
N TYR A 234 10.24 -36.53 -36.26
CA TYR A 234 10.90 -36.24 -34.97
C TYR A 234 11.89 -35.06 -35.07
N ARG A 235 11.56 -33.91 -34.49
CA ARG A 235 12.57 -32.94 -34.00
C ARG A 235 12.72 -33.13 -32.50
N GLN A 236 13.59 -34.06 -32.12
CA GLN A 236 14.08 -34.15 -30.74
C GLN A 236 14.72 -32.81 -30.36
N LYS A 237 14.29 -32.26 -29.23
CA LYS A 237 14.95 -31.11 -28.61
C LYS A 237 16.35 -31.57 -28.19
N LEU A 238 17.36 -31.21 -28.99
CA LEU A 238 18.76 -31.57 -28.78
C LEU A 238 19.20 -31.20 -27.36
N SER A 239 19.88 -32.14 -26.70
CA SER A 239 20.42 -31.97 -25.35
C SER A 239 21.41 -30.79 -25.31
N PRO A 240 21.60 -30.13 -24.15
CA PRO A 240 22.59 -29.07 -23.99
C PRO A 240 23.99 -29.42 -24.55
N SER A 241 24.41 -30.70 -24.45
CA SER A 241 25.71 -31.16 -24.98
C SER A 241 25.75 -31.26 -26.51
N GLU A 242 24.62 -31.54 -27.16
CA GLU A 242 24.53 -31.59 -28.62
C GLU A 242 24.43 -30.19 -29.24
N ARG A 243 23.80 -29.25 -28.54
CA ARG A 243 23.82 -27.83 -28.92
C ARG A 243 25.24 -27.28 -28.92
N PHE A 244 26.02 -27.64 -27.90
CA PHE A 244 27.44 -27.25 -27.82
C PHE A 244 28.27 -27.84 -28.98
N ARG A 245 28.07 -29.13 -29.30
CA ARG A 245 28.70 -29.76 -30.48
C ARG A 245 28.37 -29.03 -31.78
N GLN A 246 27.09 -28.67 -32.01
CA GLN A 246 26.72 -27.94 -33.22
C GLN A 246 27.32 -26.53 -33.26
N GLN A 247 27.44 -25.85 -32.12
CA GLN A 247 28.10 -24.54 -32.05
C GLN A 247 29.61 -24.64 -32.38
N LEU A 248 30.28 -25.72 -31.97
CA LEU A 248 31.68 -25.97 -32.33
C LEU A 248 31.85 -26.28 -33.82
N ILE A 249 30.93 -27.07 -34.39
CA ILE A 249 30.92 -27.39 -35.82
C ILE A 249 30.66 -26.14 -36.67
N GLN A 250 29.74 -25.26 -36.26
CA GLN A 250 29.51 -23.96 -36.92
C GLN A 250 30.73 -23.04 -36.84
N LYS A 251 31.54 -23.16 -35.79
CA LYS A 251 32.83 -22.45 -35.66
C LYS A 251 33.99 -23.15 -36.37
N GLY A 252 33.71 -24.17 -37.19
CA GLY A 252 34.70 -24.88 -38.00
C GLY A 252 35.65 -25.80 -37.22
N LYS A 253 35.37 -26.06 -35.93
CA LYS A 253 36.20 -26.93 -35.08
C LYS A 253 35.53 -28.28 -34.92
N LYS A 254 36.23 -29.35 -35.30
CA LYS A 254 35.75 -30.73 -35.09
C LYS A 254 35.84 -31.06 -33.59
N PRO A 255 34.74 -31.44 -32.92
CA PRO A 255 34.79 -31.84 -31.53
C PRO A 255 35.39 -33.25 -31.42
N THR A 256 36.70 -33.33 -31.14
CA THR A 256 37.34 -34.54 -30.62
C THR A 256 37.07 -34.64 -29.12
N PHE A 257 36.57 -35.79 -28.68
CA PHE A 257 36.49 -36.18 -27.27
C PHE A 257 37.65 -37.10 -26.96
#